data_AF-A0A2H9SQ08-F1
#
_entry.id   AF-A0A2H9SQ08-F1
#
_cell.length_a   1.000
_cell.length_b   1.000
_cell.length_c   1.000
_cell.angle_alpha   90.00
_cell.angle_beta   90.00
_cell.angle_gamma   90.00
#
_symmetry.space_group_name_H-M   'P 1'
#
loop_
_entity.id
_entity.type
_entity.pdbx_description
1 polymer ?
#
loop_
_entity_poly.entity_id
_entity_poly.type
_entity_poly.pdbx_seq_one_letter_code
_entity_poly.pdbx_strand_id
1 'polypeptide(L)'
;MDRETFFKTAFKKILKSGFSLIEDHPVIDYLENITDETEEKKVRPPGAHPSEQQFQDRCTGCDACMSACPVNVIFIEDLEKRYPLLYPEKQPCIHCAGYPCIQACPTQALSLEHGSTLRVLT
;
A
#
# COMPACT_ATOMS: atom_id res chain seq x y z
N MET A 1 -5.25 -14.25 19.77
CA MET A 1 -6.56 -13.57 19.68
C MET A 1 -6.40 -12.44 18.71
N ASP A 2 -7.16 -12.52 17.63
CA ASP A 2 -7.05 -11.65 16.46
C ASP A 2 -7.75 -10.29 16.70
N ARG A 3 -7.15 -9.21 16.20
CA ARG A 3 -7.59 -7.82 16.44
C ARG A 3 -8.94 -7.54 15.75
N GLU A 4 -9.19 -8.19 14.62
CA GLU A 4 -10.44 -8.09 13.85
C GLU A 4 -11.63 -8.66 14.63
N THR A 5 -11.41 -9.78 15.31
CA THR A 5 -12.45 -10.47 16.09
C THR A 5 -12.88 -9.64 17.31
N PHE A 6 -11.94 -8.90 17.91
CA PHE A 6 -12.20 -8.06 19.08
C PHE A 6 -13.10 -6.86 18.75
N PHE A 7 -12.79 -6.11 17.69
CA PHE A 7 -13.59 -4.94 17.30
C PHE A 7 -14.98 -5.31 16.78
N LYS A 8 -15.10 -6.39 15.97
CA LYS A 8 -16.39 -6.91 15.52
C LYS A 8 -17.28 -7.34 16.70
N THR A 9 -16.71 -8.01 17.69
CA THR A 9 -17.45 -8.47 18.87
C THR A 9 -17.83 -7.31 19.79
N ALA A 10 -16.94 -6.33 19.97
CA ALA A 10 -17.19 -5.14 20.76
C ALA A 10 -18.30 -4.27 20.16
N PHE A 11 -18.26 -4.02 18.84
CA PHE A 11 -19.26 -3.22 18.14
C PHE A 11 -20.64 -3.91 18.14
N LYS A 12 -20.67 -5.23 17.89
CA LYS A 12 -21.91 -6.03 17.93
C LYS A 12 -22.54 -6.08 19.33
N LYS A 13 -21.72 -6.01 20.39
CA LYS A 13 -22.18 -5.97 21.78
C LYS A 13 -22.69 -4.59 22.18
N ILE A 14 -22.05 -3.51 21.71
CA ILE A 14 -22.52 -2.13 21.90
C ILE A 14 -23.86 -1.90 21.18
N LEU A 15 -24.01 -2.39 19.95
CA LEU A 15 -25.27 -2.32 19.19
C LEU A 15 -26.41 -3.12 19.86
N LYS A 16 -26.12 -4.34 20.34
CA LYS A 16 -27.12 -5.18 21.02
C LYS A 16 -27.57 -4.66 22.39
N SER A 17 -26.77 -3.84 23.06
CA SER A 17 -27.06 -3.37 24.41
C SER A 17 -27.65 -1.94 24.47
N GLY A 18 -27.63 -1.18 23.37
CA GLY A 18 -27.99 0.24 23.36
C GLY A 18 -28.97 0.72 22.28
N PHE A 19 -29.48 -0.16 21.41
CA PHE A 19 -30.31 0.25 20.28
C PHE A 19 -31.48 -0.71 20.03
N SER A 20 -32.41 -0.80 20.99
CA SER A 20 -33.59 -1.67 20.90
C SER A 20 -34.72 -1.09 20.02
N LEU A 21 -34.42 -0.26 19.01
CA LEU A 21 -35.47 0.39 18.23
C LEU A 21 -35.31 0.36 16.72
N ILE A 22 -34.27 -0.24 16.14
CA ILE A 22 -34.22 -0.27 14.68
C ILE A 22 -33.56 -1.51 14.10
N GLU A 23 -34.32 -2.61 14.12
CA GLU A 23 -33.98 -3.83 13.38
C GLU A 23 -34.21 -3.66 11.86
N ASP A 24 -35.05 -2.70 11.45
CA ASP A 24 -35.36 -2.39 10.04
C ASP A 24 -34.84 -0.98 9.61
N HIS A 25 -33.78 -0.44 10.22
CA HIS A 25 -33.26 0.84 9.71
C HIS A 25 -32.44 0.54 8.46
N PRO A 26 -32.71 1.22 7.34
CA PRO A 26 -31.88 1.12 6.13
C PRO A 26 -30.41 1.52 6.33
N VAL A 27 -30.03 1.98 7.53
CA VAL A 27 -28.64 2.27 7.86
C VAL A 27 -27.85 1.01 8.25
N ILE A 28 -28.48 -0.06 8.74
CA ILE A 28 -27.74 -1.31 9.05
C ILE A 28 -27.27 -1.97 7.76
N ASP A 29 -28.14 -2.12 6.76
CA ASP A 29 -27.75 -2.58 5.42
C ASP A 29 -26.66 -1.69 4.82
N TYR A 30 -26.73 -0.38 5.03
CA TYR A 30 -25.70 0.54 4.55
C TYR A 30 -24.35 0.30 5.24
N LEU A 31 -24.35 0.10 6.56
CA LEU A 31 -23.14 -0.12 7.36
C LEU A 31 -22.52 -1.51 7.12
N GLU A 32 -23.33 -2.54 6.88
CA GLU A 32 -22.84 -3.88 6.51
C GLU A 32 -22.21 -3.91 5.10
N ASN A 33 -22.63 -3.00 4.22
CA ASN A 33 -22.06 -2.82 2.88
C ASN A 33 -20.85 -1.86 2.84
N ILE A 34 -20.47 -1.23 3.97
CA ILE A 34 -19.14 -0.62 4.14
C ILE A 34 -18.19 -1.75 4.54
N THR A 35 -17.98 -2.72 3.64
CA THR A 35 -16.78 -3.54 3.67
C THR A 35 -15.70 -2.72 2.98
N ASP A 36 -14.76 -2.24 3.76
CA ASP A 36 -13.56 -1.51 3.33
C ASP A 36 -12.59 -2.46 2.59
N GLU A 37 -13.08 -3.09 1.52
CA GLU A 37 -12.32 -3.91 0.58
C GLU A 37 -12.16 -3.12 -0.71
N THR A 38 -11.49 -1.97 -0.61
CA THR A 38 -10.86 -1.41 -1.81
C THR A 38 -9.57 -2.21 -2.02
N GLU A 39 -9.52 -3.02 -3.08
CA GLU A 39 -8.28 -3.65 -3.55
C GLU A 39 -7.24 -2.54 -3.76
N GLU A 40 -6.37 -2.35 -2.78
CA GLU A 40 -5.47 -1.20 -2.74
C GLU A 40 -4.53 -1.25 -3.94
N LYS A 41 -4.62 -0.25 -4.82
CA LYS A 41 -3.83 -0.21 -6.05
C LYS A 41 -2.33 -0.10 -5.76
N LYS A 42 -1.62 -1.23 -5.85
CA LYS A 42 -0.18 -1.30 -5.63
C LYS A 42 0.58 -0.87 -6.88
N VAL A 43 1.56 0.01 -6.68
CA VAL A 43 2.44 0.45 -7.78
C VAL A 43 3.91 0.38 -7.38
N ARG A 44 4.80 0.21 -8.36
CA ARG A 44 6.25 0.30 -8.14
C ARG A 44 6.72 1.76 -7.99
N PRO A 45 7.82 2.01 -7.26
CA PRO A 45 8.44 3.33 -7.22
C PRO A 45 8.84 3.86 -8.61
N PRO A 46 9.03 5.18 -8.77
CA PRO A 46 9.59 5.76 -9.98
C PRO A 46 10.91 5.07 -10.39
N GLY A 47 11.12 4.91 -11.69
CA GLY A 47 12.34 4.27 -12.22
C GLY A 47 12.34 2.75 -12.20
N ALA A 48 11.29 2.11 -11.68
CA ALA A 48 11.23 0.65 -11.68
C ALA A 48 11.30 0.07 -13.09
N HIS A 49 12.12 -0.97 -13.25
CA HIS A 49 12.25 -1.66 -14.52
C HIS A 49 10.86 -2.07 -15.08
N PRO A 50 10.59 -1.87 -16.39
CA PRO A 50 9.27 -2.11 -16.98
C PRO A 50 8.83 -3.57 -16.91
N SER A 51 9.76 -4.51 -17.14
CA SER A 51 9.54 -5.94 -16.89
C SER A 51 9.64 -6.23 -15.39
N GLU A 52 8.58 -6.83 -14.84
CA GLU A 52 8.52 -7.23 -13.44
C GLU A 52 9.58 -8.26 -13.08
N GLN A 53 9.81 -9.25 -13.94
CA GLN A 53 10.85 -10.25 -13.74
C GLN A 53 12.24 -9.60 -13.63
N GLN A 54 12.59 -8.73 -14.58
CA GLN A 54 13.88 -8.03 -14.53
C GLN A 54 14.00 -7.07 -13.34
N PHE A 55 12.90 -6.48 -12.87
CA PHE A 55 12.90 -5.70 -11.64
C PHE A 55 13.26 -6.59 -10.45
N GLN A 56 12.60 -7.75 -10.33
CA GLN A 56 12.81 -8.72 -9.25
C GLN A 56 14.24 -9.29 -9.27
N ASP A 57 14.77 -9.61 -10.45
CA ASP A 57 16.15 -10.11 -10.60
C ASP A 57 17.22 -9.08 -10.18
N ARG A 58 16.92 -7.77 -10.31
CA ARG A 58 17.84 -6.68 -9.96
C ARG A 58 17.66 -6.18 -8.53
N CYS A 59 16.44 -6.23 -7.99
CA CYS A 59 16.15 -5.68 -6.67
C CYS A 59 16.68 -6.62 -5.58
N THR A 60 17.63 -6.14 -4.79
CA THR A 60 18.27 -6.95 -3.73
C THR A 60 17.58 -6.85 -2.37
N GLY A 61 16.51 -6.07 -2.24
CA GLY A 61 15.84 -5.87 -0.95
C GLY A 61 16.63 -5.03 0.06
N CYS A 62 17.54 -4.17 -0.40
CA CYS A 62 18.44 -3.37 0.45
C CYS A 62 17.80 -2.12 1.08
N ASP A 63 16.54 -1.80 0.76
CA ASP A 63 15.76 -0.66 1.27
C ASP A 63 16.38 0.74 1.11
N ALA A 64 17.42 0.89 0.30
CA ALA A 64 18.05 2.19 0.06
C ALA A 64 17.03 3.22 -0.48
N CYS A 65 16.13 2.78 -1.36
CA CYS A 65 15.07 3.63 -1.91
C CYS A 65 14.04 4.07 -0.86
N MET A 66 13.70 3.20 0.10
CA MET A 66 12.82 3.55 1.23
C MET A 66 13.47 4.63 2.09
N SER A 67 14.73 4.41 2.49
CA SER A 67 15.48 5.34 3.33
C SER A 67 15.69 6.71 2.65
N ALA A 68 15.82 6.72 1.33
CA ALA A 68 16.01 7.94 0.56
C ALA A 68 14.71 8.71 0.28
N CYS A 69 13.53 8.13 0.49
CA CYS A 69 12.26 8.76 0.17
C CYS A 69 11.91 9.87 1.19
N PRO A 70 11.96 11.17 0.83
CA PRO A 70 11.80 12.24 1.83
C PRO A 70 10.38 12.32 2.42
N VAL A 71 9.40 11.79 1.68
CA VAL A 71 7.99 11.77 2.10
C VAL A 71 7.57 10.40 2.63
N ASN A 72 8.48 9.43 2.78
CA ASN A 72 8.21 8.12 3.39
C ASN A 72 7.01 7.36 2.78
N VAL A 73 6.87 7.37 1.45
CA VAL A 73 5.76 6.68 0.75
C VAL A 73 6.10 5.28 0.25
N ILE A 74 7.35 4.83 0.39
CA ILE A 74 7.81 3.51 -0.07
C ILE A 74 7.71 2.50 1.07
N PHE A 75 7.01 1.40 0.83
CA PHE A 75 6.73 0.37 1.81
C PHE A 75 7.24 -1.00 1.35
N ILE A 76 7.42 -1.90 2.32
CA ILE A 76 7.79 -3.30 2.12
C ILE A 76 6.72 -4.15 2.81
N GLU A 77 5.97 -4.92 2.02
CA GLU A 77 4.96 -5.84 2.56
C GLU A 77 5.54 -7.24 2.79
N ASP A 78 6.18 -7.80 1.76
CA ASP A 78 6.79 -9.13 1.81
C ASP A 78 8.21 -8.99 2.37
N LEU A 79 8.41 -9.45 3.61
CA LEU A 79 9.71 -9.36 4.29
C LEU A 79 10.75 -10.35 3.75
N GLU A 80 10.34 -11.39 3.03
CA GLU A 80 11.24 -12.34 2.38
C GLU A 80 11.75 -11.76 1.06
N LYS A 81 10.85 -11.26 0.20
CA LYS A 81 11.20 -10.71 -1.11
C LYS A 81 11.70 -9.27 -1.06
N ARG A 82 11.18 -8.48 -0.12
CA ARG A 82 11.59 -7.10 0.14
C ARG A 82 11.49 -6.14 -1.06
N TYR A 83 10.47 -6.34 -1.89
CA TYR A 83 10.27 -5.47 -3.05
C TYR A 83 9.50 -4.19 -2.67
N PRO A 84 10.02 -3.00 -3.02
CA PRO A 84 9.38 -1.74 -2.65
C PRO A 84 8.07 -1.51 -3.41
N LEU A 85 7.07 -1.00 -2.68
CA LEU A 85 5.72 -0.72 -3.15
C LEU A 85 5.28 0.69 -2.73
N LEU A 86 4.35 1.26 -3.48
CA LEU A 86 3.64 2.49 -3.18
C LEU A 86 2.12 2.21 -3.18
N TYR A 87 1.39 2.99 -2.38
CA TYR A 87 -0.08 2.99 -2.30
C TYR A 87 -0.59 4.40 -2.61
N PRO A 88 -0.77 4.77 -3.88
CA PRO A 88 -1.08 6.15 -4.26
C PRO A 88 -2.37 6.69 -3.63
N GLU A 89 -3.33 5.81 -3.33
CA GLU A 89 -4.61 6.13 -2.69
C GLU A 89 -4.47 6.44 -1.20
N LYS A 90 -3.46 5.87 -0.52
CA LYS A 90 -3.15 6.16 0.89
C LYS A 90 -2.23 7.37 1.02
N GLN A 91 -1.14 7.36 0.24
CA GLN A 91 -0.16 8.43 0.26
C GLN A 91 0.53 8.51 -1.12
N PRO A 92 0.24 9.55 -1.91
CA PRO A 92 0.72 9.64 -3.28
C PRO A 92 2.23 9.96 -3.34
N CYS A 93 2.90 9.37 -4.33
CA CYS A 93 4.25 9.79 -4.69
C CYS A 93 4.18 11.19 -5.32
N ILE A 94 5.00 12.11 -4.83
CA ILE A 94 5.01 13.51 -5.28
C ILE A 94 6.05 13.81 -6.37
N HIS A 95 6.72 12.79 -6.93
CA HIS A 95 7.84 12.95 -7.88
C HIS A 95 8.86 14.01 -7.41
N CYS A 96 9.53 13.71 -6.29
CA CYS A 96 10.53 14.59 -5.69
C CYS A 96 11.58 15.02 -6.73
N ALA A 97 12.01 16.28 -6.65
CA ALA A 97 13.11 16.79 -7.45
C ALA A 97 14.36 15.91 -7.28
N GLY A 98 14.98 15.53 -8.40
CA GLY A 98 16.17 14.68 -8.42
C GLY A 98 15.93 13.19 -8.13
N TYR A 99 14.68 12.76 -7.88
CA TYR A 99 14.31 11.37 -7.60
C TYR A 99 15.27 10.63 -6.64
N PRO A 100 15.36 11.04 -5.35
CA PRO A 100 16.28 10.42 -4.39
C PRO A 100 16.14 8.88 -4.29
N CYS A 101 14.93 8.35 -4.45
CA CYS A 101 14.69 6.91 -4.49
C CYS A 101 15.39 6.21 -5.66
N ILE A 102 15.46 6.85 -6.84
CA ILE A 102 16.17 6.33 -8.01
C ILE A 102 17.69 6.44 -7.77
N GLN A 103 18.17 7.60 -7.31
CA GLN A 103 19.60 7.83 -7.06
C GLN A 103 20.18 6.89 -6.01
N ALA A 104 19.38 6.52 -5.01
CA ALA A 104 19.79 5.61 -3.96
C ALA A 104 19.82 4.13 -4.40
N CYS A 105 19.34 3.76 -5.59
CA CYS A 105 19.27 2.37 -6.02
C CYS A 105 20.62 1.87 -6.59
N PRO A 106 21.37 1.01 -5.86
CA PRO A 106 22.72 0.64 -6.29
C PRO A 106 22.72 -0.37 -7.45
N THR A 107 21.64 -1.14 -7.62
CA THR A 107 21.53 -2.20 -8.62
C THR A 107 20.80 -1.77 -9.88
N GLN A 108 20.37 -0.50 -9.93
CA GLN A 108 19.60 0.05 -11.03
C GLN A 108 18.28 -0.70 -11.27
N ALA A 109 17.73 -1.37 -10.24
CA ALA A 109 16.34 -1.83 -10.26
C ALA A 109 15.37 -0.63 -10.40
N LEU A 110 15.76 0.51 -9.83
CA LEU A 110 15.22 1.84 -10.12
C LEU A 110 16.26 2.63 -10.94
N SER A 111 15.90 3.12 -12.11
CA SER A 111 16.77 3.92 -12.99
C SER A 111 15.96 4.96 -13.77
N LEU A 112 16.56 6.12 -14.04
CA LEU A 112 15.94 7.13 -14.91
C LEU A 112 15.75 6.62 -16.35
N GLU A 113 16.55 5.65 -16.79
CA GLU A 113 16.40 5.02 -18.10
C GLU A 113 15.07 4.28 -18.26
N HIS A 114 14.47 3.84 -17.15
CA HIS A 114 13.14 3.20 -17.14
C HIS A 114 11.99 4.22 -17.06
N GLY A 115 12.30 5.53 -17.06
CA GLY A 115 11.34 6.61 -16.87
C GLY A 115 10.95 6.82 -15.40
N SER A 116 9.99 7.72 -15.16
CA SER A 116 9.55 8.08 -13.80
C SER A 116 8.08 7.75 -13.52
N THR A 117 7.37 7.18 -14.49
CA THR A 117 5.95 6.85 -14.36
C THR A 117 5.74 5.72 -13.35
N LEU A 118 4.75 5.86 -12.48
CA LEU A 118 4.38 4.82 -11.53
C LEU A 118 3.75 3.63 -12.28
N ARG A 119 4.35 2.45 -12.15
CA ARG A 119 3.87 1.22 -12.79
C ARG A 119 2.92 0.47 -11.87
N VAL A 120 1.68 0.30 -12.32
CA VAL A 120 0.66 -0.51 -11.63
C VAL A 120 1.06 -1.98 -11.69
N LEU A 121 0.93 -2.68 -10.56
CA LEU A 121 1.03 -4.13 -10.52
C LEU A 121 -0.34 -4.71 -10.91
N THR A 122 -0.39 -5.34 -12.08
CA THR A 122 -1.54 -6.09 -12.60
C THR A 122 -1.28 -7.57 -12.49
#